data_AF-A0A660NMU1-F1
#
_entry.id   AF-A0A660NMU1-F1
#
_cell.length_a   1.000
_cell.length_b   1.000
_cell.length_c   1.000
_cell.angle_alpha   90.00
_cell.angle_beta   90.00
_cell.angle_gamma   90.00
#
_symmetry.space_group_name_H-M   'P 1'
#
loop_
_entity.id
_entity.type
_entity.pdbx_description
1 polymer ?
#
loop_
_entity_poly.entity_id
_entity_poly.type
_entity_poly.pdbx_seq_one_letter_code
_entity_poly.pdbx_strand_id
1 'polypeptide(L)' 'ARVLKDIQTGEYAKSFILETRAGSPVLESRRRLNAEHPIEVVGEKLRAMMPWIKANKLVDKSKN' A
#
# COMPACT_ATOMS: atom_id res chain seq x y z
N ALA A 1 7.28 -18.67 -14.39
CA ALA A 1 6.39 -17.50 -14.27
C ALA A 1 5.15 -17.82 -13.44
N ARG A 2 5.29 -17.95 -12.10
CA ARG A 2 4.17 -18.34 -11.21
C ARG A 2 3.13 -17.22 -11.04
N VAL A 3 3.59 -16.00 -10.75
CA VAL A 3 2.72 -14.84 -10.54
C VAL A 3 1.87 -14.51 -11.77
N LEU A 4 2.47 -14.53 -12.97
CA LEU A 4 1.73 -14.29 -14.20
C LEU A 4 0.65 -15.35 -14.44
N LYS A 5 0.95 -16.62 -14.15
CA LYS A 5 -0.02 -17.71 -14.24
C LYS A 5 -1.20 -17.46 -13.29
N ASP A 6 -0.93 -17.11 -12.04
CA ASP A 6 -1.97 -16.87 -11.02
C ASP A 6 -2.87 -15.67 -11.37
N ILE A 7 -2.32 -14.66 -12.08
CA ILE A 7 -3.09 -13.55 -12.65
C ILE A 7 -3.96 -14.05 -13.80
N GLN A 8 -3.37 -14.78 -14.75
CA GLN A 8 -4.05 -15.26 -15.95
C GLN A 8 -5.15 -16.29 -15.65
N THR A 9 -4.97 -17.12 -14.63
CA THR A 9 -5.99 -18.09 -14.19
C THR A 9 -7.03 -17.47 -13.26
N GLY A 10 -6.86 -16.21 -12.83
CA GLY A 10 -7.78 -15.51 -11.94
C GLY A 10 -7.67 -15.88 -10.46
N GLU A 11 -6.72 -16.75 -10.08
CA GLU A 11 -6.51 -17.16 -8.68
C GLU A 11 -6.13 -15.98 -7.79
N TYR A 12 -5.33 -15.04 -8.32
CA TYR A 12 -5.03 -13.79 -7.64
C TYR A 12 -6.30 -12.96 -7.38
N ALA A 13 -7.14 -12.79 -8.40
CA ALA A 13 -8.37 -11.99 -8.31
C ALA A 13 -9.36 -12.60 -7.30
N LYS A 14 -9.53 -13.93 -7.34
CA LYS A 14 -10.36 -14.67 -6.38
C LYS A 14 -9.88 -14.46 -4.94
N SER A 15 -8.58 -14.62 -4.70
CA SER A 15 -7.98 -14.43 -3.37
C SER A 15 -8.18 -13.00 -2.87
N PHE A 16 -7.96 -12.00 -3.73
CA PHE A 16 -8.10 -10.59 -3.39
C PHE A 16 -9.57 -10.22 -3.06
N ILE A 17 -10.53 -10.72 -3.83
CA ILE A 17 -11.97 -10.47 -3.57
C ILE A 17 -12.39 -11.11 -2.25
N LEU A 18 -11.97 -12.35 -1.97
CA LEU A 18 -12.29 -13.03 -0.72
C LEU A 18 -11.72 -12.31 0.50
N GLU A 19 -10.45 -11.91 0.42
CA GLU A 19 -9.79 -11.10 1.45
C GLU A 19 -10.55 -9.78 1.70
N THR A 20 -10.94 -9.09 0.64
CA THR A 20 -11.69 -7.82 0.74
C THR A 20 -13.04 -8.03 1.41
N ARG A 21 -13.77 -9.09 1.03
CA ARG A 21 -15.06 -9.46 1.64
C ARG A 21 -14.91 -9.88 3.11
N ALA A 22 -13.76 -10.42 3.49
CA ALA A 22 -13.42 -10.78 4.86
C ALA A 22 -12.93 -9.58 5.70
N GLY A 23 -12.96 -8.36 5.16
CA GLY A 23 -12.53 -7.15 5.88
C GLY A 23 -11.04 -6.83 5.76
N SER A 24 -10.32 -7.46 4.82
CA SER A 24 -8.92 -7.13 4.50
C SER A 24 -7.87 -7.31 5.63
N PRO A 25 -7.98 -8.28 6.56
CA PRO A 25 -7.08 -8.38 7.72
C PRO A 25 -5.60 -8.55 7.37
N VAL A 26 -5.28 -9.31 6.32
CA VAL A 26 -3.89 -9.50 5.85
C VAL A 26 -3.37 -8.21 5.24
N LEU A 27 -4.19 -7.51 4.46
CA LEU A 27 -3.80 -6.24 3.83
C LEU A 27 -3.55 -5.16 4.89
N GLU A 28 -4.43 -5.03 5.89
CA GLU A 28 -4.26 -4.08 6.99
C GLU A 28 -3.02 -4.39 7.85
N SER A 29 -2.82 -5.66 8.21
CA SER A 29 -1.62 -6.09 8.94
C SER A 29 -0.34 -5.74 8.17
N ARG A 30 -0.30 -6.03 6.87
CA ARG A 30 0.83 -5.68 6.01
C ARG A 30 1.03 -4.17 5.91
N ARG A 31 -0.04 -3.38 5.81
CA ARG A 31 0.03 -1.90 5.79
C ARG A 31 0.63 -1.35 7.08
N ARG A 32 0.23 -1.87 8.25
CA ARG A 32 0.79 -1.49 9.54
C ARG A 32 2.29 -1.76 9.59
N LEU A 33 2.70 -2.98 9.24
CA LEU A 33 4.13 -3.36 9.22
C LEU A 33 4.94 -2.51 8.24
N ASN A 34 4.38 -2.20 7.07
CA ASN A 34 5.04 -1.35 6.09
C ASN A 34 5.18 0.10 6.57
N ALA A 35 4.18 0.63 7.29
CA ALA A 35 4.24 1.98 7.86
C ALA A 35 5.31 2.12 8.94
N GLU A 36 5.60 1.03 9.67
CA GLU A 36 6.66 0.96 10.68
C GLU A 36 8.06 0.78 10.05
N HIS A 37 8.16 0.48 8.76
CA HIS A 37 9.44 0.23 8.12
C HIS A 37 10.32 1.50 8.13
N PRO A 38 11.62 1.41 8.49
CA PRO A 38 12.49 2.59 8.62
C PRO A 38 12.55 3.48 7.37
N ILE A 39 12.38 2.89 6.18
CA ILE A 39 12.32 3.64 4.91
C ILE A 39 11.19 4.68 4.90
N GLU A 40 10.02 4.36 5.47
CA GLU A 40 8.89 5.27 5.52
C GLU A 40 9.12 6.36 6.54
N VAL A 41 9.63 6.00 7.73
CA VAL A 41 9.95 6.95 8.81
C VAL A 41 11.02 7.96 8.38
N VAL A 42 12.12 7.50 7.78
CA VAL A 42 13.20 8.38 7.31
C VAL A 42 12.75 9.13 6.05
N GLY A 43 12.08 8.45 5.12
CA GLY A 43 11.57 9.05 3.90
C GLY A 43 10.57 10.17 4.15
N GLU A 44 9.70 10.04 5.16
CA GLU A 44 8.80 11.11 5.57
C GLU A 44 9.54 12.37 6.01
N LYS A 45 10.56 12.23 6.86
CA LYS A 45 11.38 13.37 7.33
C LYS A 45 12.07 14.07 6.16
N LEU A 46 12.67 13.29 5.25
CA LEU A 46 13.33 13.83 4.06
C LEU A 46 12.32 14.56 3.16
N ARG A 47 11.18 13.93 2.85
CA ARG A 47 10.13 14.56 2.04
C ARG A 47 9.50 15.78 2.70
N ALA A 48 9.50 15.86 4.03
CA ALA A 48 9.02 17.04 4.75
C ALA A 48 9.92 18.26 4.53
N MET A 49 11.23 18.06 4.33
CA MET A 49 12.22 19.10 4.03
C MET A 49 12.26 19.51 2.55
N MET A 50 11.41 18.91 1.69
CA MET A 50 11.36 19.19 0.26
C MET A 50 10.02 19.89 -0.10
N PRO A 51 9.91 21.22 0.04
CA PRO A 51 8.66 21.96 -0.19
C PRO A 51 8.05 21.73 -1.57
N TRP A 52 8.89 21.55 -2.60
CA TRP A 52 8.45 21.32 -3.97
C TRP A 52 7.72 19.98 -4.15
N ILE A 53 7.98 18.98 -3.29
CA ILE A 53 7.26 17.70 -3.31
C ILE A 53 5.86 17.85 -2.72
N LYS A 54 5.71 18.67 -1.67
CA LYS A 54 4.40 18.94 -1.07
C LYS A 54 3.50 19.78 -1.98
N ALA A 55 4.09 20.67 -2.78
CA ALA A 55 3.36 21.57 -3.67
C ALA A 55 2.45 20.84 -4.69
N ASN A 56 2.81 19.62 -5.10
CA ASN A 56 2.05 18.81 -6.05
C ASN A 56 1.35 17.59 -5.43
N LYS A 57 1.04 17.60 -4.13
CA LYS A 57 0.32 16.49 -3.50
C LYS A 57 -1.09 16.37 -4.08
N LEU A 58 -1.32 15.32 -4.89
CA LEU A 58 -2.64 14.97 -5.43
C LEU A 58 -3.54 14.24 -4.43
N VAL A 59 -2.99 13.72 -3.32
CA VAL A 59 -3.72 12.89 -2.36
C VAL A 59 -3.60 13.48 -0.95
N ASP A 60 -4.75 13.82 -0.37
CA ASP A 60 -4.91 14.22 1.02
C ASP A 60 -5.03 12.96 1.90
N LYS A 61 -4.11 12.80 2.84
CA LYS A 61 -4.06 11.65 3.75
C LYS A 61 -5.04 11.74 4.92
N SER A 62 -5.73 12.87 5.11
CA SER A 62 -6.77 13.03 6.14
C SER A 62 -8.10 12.33 5.81
N LYS A 63 -8.24 11.84 4.56
CA LYS A 63 -9.47 11.24 4.03
C LYS A 63 -9.39 9.73 3.76
N ASN A 64 -8.35 9.04 4.24
CA ASN A 64 -8.18 7.59 4.06
C ASN A 64 -8.17 6.86 5.39
#